data_AF-A0AAV6L4J5-F1
#
_entry.id   AF-A0AAV6L4J5-F1
#
_cell.length_a   1.000
_cell.length_b   1.000
_cell.length_c   1.000
_cell.angle_alpha   90.00
_cell.angle_beta   90.00
_cell.angle_gamma   90.00
#
_symmetry.space_group_name_H-M   'P 1'
#
loop_
_entity.id
_entity.type
_entity.pdbx_description
1 polymer ?
#
loop_
_entity_poly.entity_id
_entity_poly.type
_entity_poly.pdbx_seq_one_letter_code
_entity_poly.pdbx_strand_id
1 'polypeptide(L)'
;MEMVRIIPMASSIRPSLSSFRSCVSRFGVSLSSCNSSRRPSFLHLGSAVQQSQLFSVKASKLFRVEGSNMAVRAAGNMAQASTSITQEEALEWVKKDNRRMLHVVYRVGDLERTIKFYTECLGMKLLRKRDIPEERYTNAFLGYGPEDSHFVIELTYNYGVDKYDIGTGFGHFGIAVEDVAKTVDLIKAKGGKVTREPGPVKGGSTVIAFIEDPDGYKFELIERGPTPEPLCQVMLRVGDLDRSINFYEKAFGMELLRKRDNPEYKYTIAMMGYGPEDKSVVLELTYNYGVTQYDKGNAYAQIAIGTDDVYKTAEVIKMSEGKLTREPGPLPGINTKIAACLDPDGWKTVFVDNIDFLKELELL
;
A
#
# COMPACT_ATOMS: atom_id res chain seq x y z
N MET A 1 -51.47 22.61 -21.81
CA MET A 1 -51.87 22.90 -23.20
C MET A 1 -50.74 23.74 -23.77
N GLU A 2 -49.94 23.34 -24.75
CA GLU A 2 -50.12 22.42 -25.87
C GLU A 2 -48.92 21.48 -26.04
N MET A 3 -49.22 20.27 -26.53
CA MET A 3 -48.28 19.34 -27.11
C MET A 3 -48.05 19.71 -28.58
N VAL A 4 -46.79 19.71 -29.04
CA VAL A 4 -46.48 19.52 -30.46
C VAL A 4 -45.41 18.43 -30.58
N ARG A 5 -45.82 17.28 -31.11
CA ARG A 5 -44.97 16.20 -31.64
C ARG A 5 -44.89 16.37 -33.16
N ILE A 6 -43.70 16.38 -33.75
CA ILE A 6 -43.42 15.87 -35.11
C ILE A 6 -42.06 15.16 -35.08
N ILE A 7 -42.00 14.04 -35.81
CA ILE A 7 -40.99 12.96 -35.80
C ILE A 7 -40.03 13.10 -37.02
N PRO A 8 -39.13 12.14 -37.35
CA PRO A 8 -37.69 12.38 -37.53
C PRO A 8 -37.23 12.41 -38.99
N MET A 9 -36.00 12.86 -39.25
CA MET A 9 -35.32 12.66 -40.54
C MET A 9 -34.07 11.82 -40.34
N ALA A 10 -34.05 10.67 -40.99
CA ALA A 10 -32.90 9.80 -41.18
C ALA A 10 -32.02 10.35 -42.31
N SER A 11 -30.69 10.25 -42.17
CA SER A 11 -29.81 10.18 -43.33
C SER A 11 -28.77 9.09 -43.14
N SER A 12 -28.94 8.04 -43.95
CA SER A 12 -28.00 6.98 -44.24
C SER A 12 -26.83 7.48 -45.09
N ILE A 13 -25.59 7.21 -44.69
CA ILE A 13 -24.46 7.08 -45.61
C ILE A 13 -23.68 5.81 -45.22
N ARG A 14 -23.62 4.88 -46.17
CA ARG A 14 -22.86 3.62 -46.14
C ARG A 14 -21.54 3.78 -46.95
N PRO A 15 -20.59 2.84 -46.84
CA PRO A 15 -19.15 3.07 -46.91
C PRO A 15 -18.55 2.87 -48.31
N SER A 16 -17.35 3.42 -48.52
CA SER A 16 -16.50 3.10 -49.67
C SER A 16 -15.50 1.98 -49.35
N LEU A 17 -15.61 0.89 -50.10
CA LEU A 17 -14.62 -0.18 -50.24
C LEU A 17 -13.44 0.26 -51.11
N SER A 18 -12.22 -0.10 -50.72
CA SER A 18 -11.13 -0.37 -51.65
C SER A 18 -10.39 -1.62 -51.20
N SER A 19 -10.48 -2.65 -52.02
CA SER A 19 -9.75 -3.91 -51.96
C SER A 19 -8.25 -3.69 -52.26
N PHE A 20 -7.35 -4.50 -51.71
CA PHE A 20 -6.30 -5.19 -52.50
C PHE A 20 -5.54 -6.24 -51.66
N ARG A 21 -5.71 -7.49 -52.10
CA ARG A 21 -4.79 -8.64 -52.19
C ARG A 21 -4.14 -9.31 -50.96
N SER A 22 -4.37 -10.62 -50.99
CA SER A 22 -3.75 -11.73 -50.27
C SER A 22 -2.24 -11.88 -50.48
N CYS A 23 -1.57 -12.46 -49.48
CA CYS A 23 -0.66 -13.57 -49.75
C CYS A 23 -0.67 -14.56 -48.57
N VAL A 24 -0.81 -15.84 -48.91
CA VAL A 24 -0.76 -17.01 -48.05
C VAL A 24 0.64 -17.60 -48.17
N SER A 25 1.25 -17.99 -47.06
CA SER A 25 2.16 -19.14 -47.05
C SER A 25 2.14 -19.85 -45.70
N ARG A 26 1.86 -21.16 -45.79
CA ARG A 26 2.00 -22.17 -44.74
C ARG A 26 3.48 -22.55 -44.59
N PHE A 27 3.85 -23.01 -43.40
CA PHE A 27 4.52 -24.29 -43.06
C PHE A 27 5.56 -24.13 -41.96
N GLY A 28 5.52 -25.04 -40.98
CA GLY A 28 6.64 -25.27 -40.06
C GLY A 28 6.25 -25.79 -38.68
N VAL A 29 5.69 -27.01 -38.62
CA VAL A 29 5.70 -27.82 -37.39
C VAL A 29 7.11 -28.39 -37.26
N SER A 30 7.73 -28.26 -36.09
CA SER A 30 8.82 -29.15 -35.66
C SER A 30 8.71 -29.41 -34.16
N LEU A 31 8.59 -30.69 -33.82
CA LEU A 31 8.68 -31.30 -32.50
C LEU A 31 10.13 -31.76 -32.25
N SER A 32 10.44 -31.96 -30.96
CA SER A 32 11.65 -32.53 -30.34
C SER A 32 12.58 -31.46 -29.71
N SER A 33 13.14 -31.63 -28.52
CA SER A 33 13.30 -32.80 -27.65
C SER A 33 13.48 -32.37 -26.18
N CYS A 34 13.11 -33.27 -25.27
CA CYS A 34 13.40 -33.20 -23.84
C CYS A 34 14.86 -33.54 -23.51
N ASN A 35 15.44 -32.81 -22.57
CA ASN A 35 16.41 -33.21 -21.50
C ASN A 35 17.12 -31.92 -21.03
N SER A 36 17.55 -31.71 -19.78
CA SER A 36 17.36 -32.39 -18.52
C SER A 36 17.84 -31.41 -17.42
N SER A 37 17.16 -31.41 -16.28
CA SER A 37 17.71 -31.18 -14.94
C SER A 37 18.55 -29.92 -14.67
N ARG A 38 17.91 -28.88 -14.12
CA ARG A 38 18.39 -28.20 -12.91
C ARG A 38 17.20 -27.87 -12.02
N ARG A 39 17.13 -28.51 -10.86
CA ARG A 39 16.16 -28.19 -9.80
C ARG A 39 16.63 -26.91 -9.10
N PRO A 40 15.77 -25.90 -8.94
CA PRO A 40 15.80 -25.04 -7.78
C PRO A 40 14.75 -25.53 -6.79
N SER A 41 15.16 -25.71 -5.56
CA SER A 41 14.31 -26.05 -4.43
C SER A 41 13.39 -24.87 -4.13
N PHE A 42 12.07 -25.03 -4.31
CA PHE A 42 11.05 -24.03 -3.99
C PHE A 42 10.12 -24.56 -2.92
N LEU A 43 10.06 -23.87 -1.77
CA LEU A 43 9.05 -24.02 -0.69
C LEU A 43 8.85 -22.63 -0.03
N HIS A 44 7.79 -21.91 -0.43
CA HIS A 44 6.55 -21.57 0.31
C HIS A 44 6.66 -20.47 1.40
N LEU A 45 6.00 -19.31 1.17
CA LEU A 45 5.36 -18.51 2.20
C LEU A 45 3.90 -18.96 2.40
N GLY A 46 3.43 -18.86 3.64
CA GLY A 46 2.02 -18.89 3.99
C GLY A 46 1.72 -17.68 4.85
N SER A 47 0.83 -16.82 4.39
CA SER A 47 0.11 -15.88 5.25
C SER A 47 -1.23 -16.51 5.64
N ALA A 48 -1.19 -17.49 6.55
CA ALA A 48 -2.38 -18.07 7.15
C ALA A 48 -2.21 -18.11 8.67
N VAL A 49 -2.80 -17.14 9.37
CA VAL A 49 -2.97 -17.20 10.82
C VAL A 49 -4.17 -18.08 11.10
N GLN A 50 -3.93 -19.27 11.66
CA GLN A 50 -4.96 -20.20 12.12
C GLN A 50 -5.36 -19.86 13.57
N GLN A 51 -6.66 -19.77 13.80
CA GLN A 51 -7.32 -19.45 15.07
C GLN A 51 -7.08 -20.59 16.09
N SER A 52 -6.41 -20.31 17.23
CA SER A 52 -6.13 -21.32 18.25
C SER A 52 -7.28 -21.46 19.25
N GLN A 53 -7.69 -22.71 19.48
CA GLN A 53 -8.57 -23.12 20.57
C GLN A 53 -7.79 -23.21 21.89
N LEU A 54 -8.44 -22.77 22.98
CA LEU A 54 -7.96 -22.85 24.35
C LEU A 54 -7.73 -24.30 24.79
N PHE A 55 -6.57 -24.58 25.39
CA PHE A 55 -6.42 -25.64 26.39
C PHE A 55 -5.64 -25.13 27.61
N SER A 56 -6.27 -25.27 28.78
CA SER A 56 -5.72 -24.97 30.10
C SER A 56 -4.56 -25.89 30.46
N VAL A 57 -3.52 -25.35 31.11
CA VAL A 57 -2.57 -26.14 31.89
C VAL A 57 -2.55 -25.62 33.33
N LYS A 58 -2.86 -26.54 34.25
CA LYS A 58 -2.90 -26.36 35.70
C LYS A 58 -1.49 -26.26 36.28
N ALA A 59 -1.37 -25.46 37.35
CA ALA A 59 -0.21 -25.33 38.20
C ALA A 59 -0.02 -26.54 39.14
N SER A 60 1.23 -26.80 39.53
CA SER A 60 1.55 -27.45 40.81
C SER A 60 2.93 -27.07 41.37
N LYS A 61 2.89 -26.79 42.68
CA LYS A 61 3.91 -26.43 43.70
C LYS A 61 5.13 -27.39 43.77
N LEU A 62 6.35 -26.87 43.97
CA LEU A 62 7.07 -26.60 45.25
C LEU A 62 7.72 -27.85 45.89
N PHE A 63 9.05 -27.91 45.90
CA PHE A 63 9.86 -28.54 46.97
C PHE A 63 11.22 -27.84 47.09
N ARG A 64 11.65 -27.66 48.34
CA ARG A 64 12.87 -26.98 48.83
C ARG A 64 13.59 -27.97 49.73
N VAL A 65 14.91 -28.18 49.60
CA VAL A 65 15.86 -28.54 50.68
C VAL A 65 17.30 -28.18 50.24
N GLU A 66 18.06 -27.60 51.19
CA GLU A 66 19.50 -27.21 51.23
C GLU A 66 20.46 -28.43 51.17
N GLY A 67 21.76 -28.40 50.90
CA GLY A 67 22.77 -27.35 50.70
C GLY A 67 24.18 -28.00 50.56
N SER A 68 25.21 -27.14 50.58
CA SER A 68 26.67 -27.38 50.78
C SER A 68 27.63 -27.53 49.57
N ASN A 69 28.38 -26.43 49.37
CA ASN A 69 29.79 -26.22 48.97
C ASN A 69 30.49 -27.12 47.94
N MET A 70 30.95 -26.49 46.85
CA MET A 70 32.36 -26.53 46.43
C MET A 70 32.70 -25.38 45.48
N ALA A 71 33.82 -24.71 45.75
CA ALA A 71 34.38 -23.62 44.98
C ALA A 71 34.81 -24.07 43.57
N VAL A 72 34.35 -23.35 42.55
CA VAL A 72 34.95 -23.36 41.21
C VAL A 72 35.14 -21.92 40.78
N ARG A 73 36.40 -21.51 40.64
CA ARG A 73 36.77 -20.28 39.94
C ARG A 73 36.43 -20.46 38.46
N ALA A 74 35.39 -19.79 37.99
CA ALA A 74 35.10 -19.63 36.58
C ALA A 74 35.25 -18.15 36.21
N ALA A 75 36.05 -17.91 35.19
CA ALA A 75 36.35 -16.60 34.62
C ALA A 75 35.06 -15.79 34.41
N GLY A 76 35.09 -14.54 34.86
CA GLY A 76 33.98 -13.61 34.72
C GLY A 76 33.54 -13.50 33.28
N ASN A 77 32.25 -13.75 33.07
CA ASN A 77 31.51 -13.45 31.87
C ASN A 77 31.86 -12.04 31.38
N MET A 78 32.40 -11.94 30.16
CA MET A 78 32.19 -10.74 29.38
C MET A 78 30.69 -10.60 29.17
N ALA A 79 30.10 -9.66 29.90
CA ALA A 79 28.76 -9.18 29.63
C ALA A 79 28.67 -8.83 28.15
N GLN A 80 27.78 -9.51 27.43
CA GLN A 80 27.23 -8.92 26.21
C GLN A 80 26.60 -7.60 26.64
N ALA A 81 27.27 -6.50 26.31
CA ALA A 81 26.69 -5.18 26.44
C ALA A 81 25.51 -5.14 25.47
N SER A 82 24.30 -5.38 25.98
CA SER A 82 23.10 -4.92 25.32
C SER A 82 23.14 -3.40 25.43
N THR A 83 23.65 -2.73 24.40
CA THR A 83 23.52 -1.29 24.25
C THR A 83 22.03 -1.00 24.07
N SER A 84 21.33 -0.76 25.17
CA SER A 84 19.98 -0.20 25.13
C SER A 84 20.12 1.20 24.55
N ILE A 85 19.72 1.38 23.30
CA ILE A 85 19.62 2.70 22.67
C ILE A 85 18.71 3.56 23.55
N THR A 86 19.17 4.76 23.92
CA THR A 86 18.35 5.70 24.68
C THR A 86 17.18 6.18 23.80
N GLN A 87 16.08 6.61 24.42
CA GLN A 87 14.92 7.09 23.67
C GLN A 87 15.29 8.29 22.77
N GLU A 88 16.19 9.15 23.25
CA GLU A 88 16.70 10.30 22.51
C GLU A 88 17.50 9.88 21.27
N GLU A 89 18.43 8.93 21.40
CA GLU A 89 19.23 8.40 20.28
C GLU A 89 18.34 7.70 19.24
N ALA A 90 17.33 6.96 19.70
CA ALA A 90 16.34 6.31 18.85
C ALA A 90 15.55 7.33 18.02
N LEU A 91 15.02 8.37 18.66
CA LEU A 91 14.27 9.43 17.99
C LEU A 91 15.14 10.24 17.03
N GLU A 92 16.41 10.49 17.40
CA GLU A 92 17.36 11.17 16.51
C GLU A 92 17.71 10.31 15.29
N TRP A 93 17.88 8.99 15.47
CA TRP A 93 18.13 8.08 14.36
C TRP A 93 16.96 8.04 13.38
N VAL A 94 15.72 7.91 13.86
CA VAL A 94 14.53 7.83 12.99
C VAL A 94 14.40 9.05 12.09
N LYS A 95 14.76 10.25 12.58
CA LYS A 95 14.76 11.49 11.79
C LYS A 95 15.88 11.58 10.76
N LYS A 96 16.96 10.83 10.94
CA LYS A 96 18.14 10.82 10.04
C LYS A 96 18.14 9.66 9.06
N ASP A 97 17.36 8.62 9.33
CA ASP A 97 17.22 7.44 8.47
C ASP A 97 16.64 7.84 7.11
N ASN A 98 17.09 7.18 6.05
CA ASN A 98 16.63 7.45 4.70
C ASN A 98 15.31 6.72 4.43
N ARG A 99 14.21 7.32 4.88
CA ARG A 99 12.87 6.76 4.70
C ARG A 99 12.25 7.16 3.38
N ARG A 100 11.52 6.22 2.76
CA ARG A 100 10.73 6.48 1.55
C ARG A 100 9.47 5.64 1.53
N MET A 101 8.32 6.24 1.22
CA MET A 101 7.12 5.45 0.92
C MET A 101 7.33 4.73 -0.42
N LEU A 102 7.23 3.41 -0.43
CA LEU A 102 7.56 2.57 -1.59
C LEU A 102 6.32 2.26 -2.42
N HIS A 103 5.33 1.64 -1.76
CA HIS A 103 4.08 1.26 -2.39
C HIS A 103 2.97 1.07 -1.38
N VAL A 104 1.73 1.10 -1.87
CA VAL A 104 0.56 0.64 -1.12
C VAL A 104 0.10 -0.70 -1.66
N VAL A 105 -0.20 -1.63 -0.76
CA VAL A 105 -0.69 -2.97 -1.10
C VAL A 105 -2.18 -3.06 -0.79
N TYR A 106 -2.96 -3.50 -1.78
CA TYR A 106 -4.37 -3.81 -1.57
C TYR A 106 -4.86 -4.87 -2.56
N ARG A 107 -6.02 -5.45 -2.25
CA ARG A 107 -6.56 -6.62 -2.94
C ARG A 107 -7.63 -6.23 -3.95
N VAL A 108 -7.68 -6.96 -5.06
CA VAL A 108 -8.63 -6.73 -6.16
C VAL A 108 -9.29 -8.04 -6.57
N GLY A 109 -10.56 -7.97 -6.95
CA GLY A 109 -11.35 -9.12 -7.41
C GLY A 109 -11.07 -9.53 -8.84
N ASP A 110 -10.64 -8.59 -9.69
CA ASP A 110 -10.25 -8.84 -11.08
C ASP A 110 -9.01 -8.00 -11.43
N LEU A 111 -7.87 -8.69 -11.57
CA LEU A 111 -6.58 -8.06 -11.80
C LEU A 111 -6.51 -7.35 -13.16
N GLU A 112 -7.00 -7.99 -14.23
CA GLU A 112 -6.92 -7.46 -15.58
C GLU A 112 -7.85 -6.26 -15.75
N ARG A 113 -9.06 -6.33 -15.17
CA ARG A 113 -10.01 -5.21 -15.16
C ARG A 113 -9.40 -3.99 -14.45
N THR A 114 -8.71 -4.20 -13.33
CA THR A 114 -8.08 -3.12 -12.57
C THR A 114 -6.87 -2.53 -13.30
N ILE A 115 -5.98 -3.37 -13.84
CA ILE A 115 -4.85 -2.93 -14.68
C ILE A 115 -5.35 -2.08 -15.85
N LYS A 116 -6.39 -2.55 -16.55
CA LYS A 116 -7.00 -1.82 -17.66
C LYS A 116 -7.58 -0.48 -17.21
N PHE A 117 -8.28 -0.44 -16.08
CA PHE A 117 -8.83 0.80 -15.55
C PHE A 117 -7.71 1.81 -15.22
N TYR A 118 -6.66 1.40 -14.51
CA TYR A 118 -5.58 2.32 -14.13
C TYR A 118 -4.75 2.79 -15.32
N THR A 119 -4.49 1.92 -16.29
CA THR A 119 -3.74 2.29 -17.50
C THR A 119 -4.56 3.19 -18.43
N GLU A 120 -5.83 2.86 -18.70
CA GLU A 120 -6.64 3.61 -19.66
C GLU A 120 -7.31 4.86 -19.08
N CYS A 121 -7.65 4.85 -17.79
CA CYS A 121 -8.42 5.93 -17.15
C CYS A 121 -7.53 6.85 -16.30
N LEU A 122 -6.50 6.30 -15.64
CA LEU A 122 -5.63 7.07 -14.74
C LEU A 122 -4.23 7.35 -15.34
N GLY A 123 -3.92 6.77 -16.51
CA GLY A 123 -2.64 6.99 -17.19
C GLY A 123 -1.44 6.34 -16.49
N MET A 124 -1.67 5.39 -15.56
CA MET A 124 -0.60 4.64 -14.93
C MET A 124 0.05 3.66 -15.91
N LYS A 125 1.27 3.24 -15.61
CA LYS A 125 1.99 2.18 -16.33
C LYS A 125 1.97 0.91 -15.50
N LEU A 126 1.74 -0.24 -16.14
CA LEU A 126 2.08 -1.54 -15.56
C LEU A 126 3.60 -1.67 -15.55
N LEU A 127 4.20 -1.68 -14.37
CA LEU A 127 5.65 -1.70 -14.17
C LEU A 127 6.17 -3.13 -14.15
N ARG A 128 5.51 -3.99 -13.38
CA ARG A 128 5.80 -5.43 -13.33
C ARG A 128 4.56 -6.21 -12.91
N LYS A 129 4.56 -7.49 -13.26
CA LYS A 129 3.53 -8.45 -12.87
C LYS A 129 4.21 -9.75 -12.48
N ARG A 130 3.85 -10.31 -11.33
CA ARG A 130 4.44 -11.55 -10.79
C ARG A 130 3.34 -12.49 -10.41
N ASP A 131 3.36 -13.69 -10.97
CA ASP A 131 2.44 -14.75 -10.61
C ASP A 131 3.11 -15.72 -9.62
N ILE A 132 2.41 -16.10 -8.56
CA ILE A 132 2.88 -17.02 -7.51
C ILE A 132 1.85 -18.15 -7.36
N PRO A 133 1.77 -19.10 -8.31
CA PRO A 133 0.78 -20.18 -8.30
C PRO A 133 0.80 -21.04 -7.04
N GLU A 134 1.98 -21.22 -6.45
CA GLU A 134 2.23 -22.01 -5.24
C GLU A 134 1.49 -21.45 -4.04
N GLU A 135 1.33 -20.13 -3.99
CA GLU A 135 0.63 -19.40 -2.93
C GLU A 135 -0.72 -18.87 -3.40
N ARG A 136 -1.10 -19.18 -4.64
CA ARG A 136 -2.40 -18.87 -5.26
C ARG A 136 -2.72 -17.38 -5.32
N TYR A 137 -1.74 -16.55 -5.67
CA TYR A 137 -1.96 -15.14 -5.94
C TYR A 137 -1.08 -14.58 -7.07
N THR A 138 -1.51 -13.47 -7.65
CA THR A 138 -0.74 -12.69 -8.62
C THR A 138 -0.62 -11.25 -8.10
N ASN A 139 0.58 -10.68 -8.19
CA ASN A 139 0.79 -9.25 -8.00
C ASN A 139 0.89 -8.49 -9.33
N ALA A 140 0.43 -7.25 -9.34
CA ALA A 140 0.75 -6.27 -10.38
C ALA A 140 1.15 -4.94 -9.74
N PHE A 141 2.18 -4.31 -10.29
CA PHE A 141 2.72 -3.05 -9.78
C PHE A 141 2.47 -1.95 -10.80
N LEU A 142 1.79 -0.88 -10.39
CA LEU A 142 1.37 0.20 -11.27
C LEU A 142 1.70 1.57 -10.67
N GLY A 143 2.17 2.48 -11.49
CA GLY A 143 2.49 3.84 -11.06
C GLY A 143 2.81 4.76 -12.23
N TYR A 144 3.31 5.96 -11.91
CA TYR A 144 3.65 6.97 -12.91
C TYR A 144 5.13 6.94 -13.34
N GLY A 145 5.96 6.21 -12.61
CA GLY A 145 7.38 5.99 -12.92
C GLY A 145 7.94 4.74 -12.25
N PRO A 146 9.26 4.49 -12.36
CA PRO A 146 9.89 3.30 -11.83
C PRO A 146 9.89 3.25 -10.29
N GLU A 147 9.82 2.04 -9.72
CA GLU A 147 9.61 1.78 -8.29
C GLU A 147 10.79 2.22 -7.38
N ASP A 148 11.98 2.39 -7.97
CA ASP A 148 13.17 2.90 -7.29
C ASP A 148 13.04 4.37 -6.87
N SER A 149 12.15 5.12 -7.53
CA SER A 149 12.04 6.57 -7.42
C SER A 149 10.61 7.08 -7.26
N HIS A 150 9.59 6.25 -7.50
CA HIS A 150 8.18 6.60 -7.38
C HIS A 150 7.46 5.73 -6.35
N PHE A 151 6.40 6.29 -5.78
CA PHE A 151 5.40 5.56 -5.04
C PHE A 151 4.46 4.83 -6.00
N VAL A 152 4.22 3.54 -5.75
CA VAL A 152 3.44 2.70 -6.66
C VAL A 152 2.33 1.94 -5.94
N ILE A 153 1.41 1.39 -6.71
CA ILE A 153 0.37 0.50 -6.24
C ILE A 153 0.82 -0.94 -6.46
N GLU A 154 0.80 -1.75 -5.42
CA GLU A 154 0.85 -3.21 -5.50
C GLU A 154 -0.56 -3.78 -5.39
N LEU A 155 -1.08 -4.27 -6.51
CA LEU A 155 -2.31 -5.05 -6.54
C LEU A 155 -2.03 -6.49 -6.14
N THR A 156 -2.91 -7.08 -5.33
CA THR A 156 -2.90 -8.50 -5.01
C THR A 156 -4.21 -9.14 -5.44
N TYR A 157 -4.14 -10.05 -6.42
CA TYR A 157 -5.27 -10.90 -6.79
C TYR A 157 -5.08 -12.30 -6.21
N ASN A 158 -5.97 -12.70 -5.30
CA ASN A 158 -5.99 -14.07 -4.78
C ASN A 158 -6.91 -14.94 -5.65
N TYR A 159 -6.45 -16.13 -6.05
CA TYR A 159 -7.14 -16.94 -7.04
C TYR A 159 -8.54 -17.35 -6.58
N GLY A 160 -9.55 -16.93 -7.35
CA GLY A 160 -10.96 -17.26 -7.09
C GLY A 160 -11.62 -16.40 -6.01
N VAL A 161 -10.96 -15.33 -5.56
CA VAL A 161 -11.56 -14.33 -4.66
C VAL A 161 -11.86 -13.08 -5.48
N ASP A 162 -13.14 -12.81 -5.73
CA ASP A 162 -13.64 -11.80 -6.66
C ASP A 162 -14.16 -10.52 -6.00
N LYS A 163 -14.13 -10.47 -4.67
CA LYS A 163 -14.65 -9.36 -3.85
C LYS A 163 -13.90 -9.26 -2.53
N TYR A 164 -13.70 -8.03 -2.08
CA TYR A 164 -13.21 -7.70 -0.75
C TYR A 164 -14.13 -6.67 -0.07
N ASP A 165 -14.01 -6.59 1.24
CA ASP A 165 -14.65 -5.54 2.03
C ASP A 165 -13.64 -4.40 2.26
N ILE A 166 -13.93 -3.21 1.75
CA ILE A 166 -13.08 -2.03 1.94
C ILE A 166 -13.10 -1.56 3.39
N GLY A 167 -14.17 -1.86 4.13
CA GLY A 167 -14.39 -1.32 5.46
C GLY A 167 -14.71 0.17 5.44
N THR A 168 -14.67 0.78 6.62
CA THR A 168 -15.02 2.20 6.83
C THR A 168 -13.82 3.05 7.20
N GLY A 169 -12.66 2.44 7.46
CA GLY A 169 -11.44 3.13 7.84
C GLY A 169 -10.65 3.65 6.65
N PHE A 170 -10.65 2.92 5.53
CA PHE A 170 -9.94 3.34 4.33
C PHE A 170 -10.63 4.57 3.74
N GLY A 171 -9.85 5.60 3.43
CA GLY A 171 -10.33 6.86 2.87
C GLY A 171 -10.36 6.81 1.35
N HIS A 172 -9.18 7.03 0.76
CA HIS A 172 -8.96 7.10 -0.67
C HIS A 172 -7.45 7.09 -0.99
N PHE A 173 -7.12 6.94 -2.25
CA PHE A 173 -5.83 7.34 -2.81
C PHE A 173 -5.94 8.72 -3.47
N GLY A 174 -4.89 9.53 -3.43
CA GLY A 174 -4.85 10.84 -4.10
C GLY A 174 -4.01 10.79 -5.36
N ILE A 175 -4.54 11.35 -6.45
CA ILE A 175 -3.83 11.52 -7.73
C ILE A 175 -3.83 13.01 -8.10
N ALA A 176 -2.65 13.61 -8.14
CA ALA A 176 -2.47 14.96 -8.66
C ALA A 176 -2.54 14.94 -10.19
N VAL A 177 -3.37 15.81 -10.76
CA VAL A 177 -3.54 15.98 -12.21
C VAL A 177 -3.57 17.46 -12.57
N GLU A 178 -3.12 17.81 -13.77
CA GLU A 178 -3.08 19.21 -14.21
C GLU A 178 -4.46 19.79 -14.53
N ASP A 179 -5.39 18.93 -14.95
CA ASP A 179 -6.77 19.31 -15.31
C ASP A 179 -7.72 18.22 -14.84
N VAL A 180 -8.39 18.47 -13.72
CA VAL A 180 -9.31 17.50 -13.11
C VAL A 180 -10.54 17.30 -13.99
N ALA A 181 -11.05 18.36 -14.61
CA ALA A 181 -12.24 18.27 -15.45
C ALA A 181 -12.01 17.37 -16.66
N LYS A 182 -10.90 17.58 -17.37
CA LYS A 182 -10.51 16.75 -18.52
C LYS A 182 -10.25 15.30 -18.12
N THR A 183 -9.63 15.08 -16.96
CA THR A 183 -9.38 13.73 -16.44
C THR A 183 -10.71 13.02 -16.15
N VAL A 184 -11.65 13.70 -15.50
CA VAL A 184 -13.00 13.17 -15.25
C VAL A 184 -13.75 12.85 -16.54
N ASP A 185 -13.68 13.71 -17.56
CA ASP A 185 -14.33 13.47 -18.85
C ASP A 185 -13.76 12.22 -19.55
N LEU A 186 -12.44 12.03 -19.49
CA LEU A 186 -11.79 10.81 -19.99
C LEU A 186 -12.30 9.56 -19.24
N ILE A 187 -12.35 9.62 -17.91
CA ILE A 187 -12.80 8.52 -17.07
C ILE A 187 -14.25 8.16 -17.40
N LYS A 188 -15.15 9.15 -17.54
CA LYS A 188 -16.55 8.94 -17.94
C LYS A 188 -16.65 8.31 -19.32
N ALA A 189 -15.88 8.81 -20.29
CA ALA A 189 -15.86 8.26 -21.65
C ALA A 189 -15.40 6.79 -21.70
N LYS A 190 -14.58 6.38 -20.73
CA LYS A 190 -14.12 4.99 -20.54
C LYS A 190 -15.04 4.14 -19.66
N GLY A 191 -16.17 4.68 -19.18
CA GLY A 191 -17.15 3.99 -18.36
C GLY A 191 -16.79 3.91 -16.87
N GLY A 192 -15.83 4.72 -16.41
CA GLY A 192 -15.46 4.83 -15.00
C GLY A 192 -16.54 5.55 -14.17
N LYS A 193 -16.57 5.25 -12.86
CA LYS A 193 -17.57 5.80 -11.94
C LYS A 193 -17.04 7.07 -11.28
N VAL A 194 -17.74 8.18 -11.48
CA VAL A 194 -17.47 9.46 -10.81
C VAL A 194 -18.46 9.62 -9.66
N THR A 195 -17.96 9.82 -8.45
CA THR A 195 -18.77 9.93 -7.22
C THR A 195 -18.83 11.34 -6.66
N ARG A 196 -17.91 12.21 -7.10
CA ARG A 196 -18.00 13.66 -6.91
C ARG A 196 -17.44 14.36 -8.14
N GLU A 197 -18.25 15.20 -8.76
CA GLU A 197 -17.85 15.97 -9.93
C GLU A 197 -16.73 16.99 -9.60
N PRO A 198 -15.94 17.41 -10.60
CA PRO A 198 -14.93 18.45 -10.45
C PRO A 198 -15.50 19.71 -9.82
N GLY A 199 -14.82 20.19 -8.78
CA GLY A 199 -15.16 21.45 -8.14
C GLY A 199 -14.31 21.72 -6.91
N PRO A 200 -14.31 22.96 -6.42
CA PRO A 200 -13.52 23.34 -5.26
C PRO A 200 -13.86 22.47 -4.04
N VAL A 201 -12.82 22.09 -3.30
CA VAL A 201 -12.98 21.41 -2.01
C VAL A 201 -13.82 22.27 -1.06
N LYS A 202 -14.64 21.64 -0.23
CA LYS A 202 -15.46 22.37 0.74
C LYS A 202 -14.57 23.20 1.68
N GLY A 203 -14.80 24.51 1.71
CA GLY A 203 -14.00 25.45 2.49
C GLY A 203 -12.62 25.78 1.89
N GLY A 204 -12.33 25.43 0.63
CA GLY A 204 -11.07 25.78 -0.05
C GLY A 204 -11.26 26.12 -1.52
N SER A 205 -10.16 26.38 -2.21
CA SER A 205 -10.13 26.73 -3.64
C SER A 205 -9.61 25.62 -4.54
N THR A 206 -8.94 24.61 -3.99
CA THR A 206 -8.38 23.49 -4.76
C THR A 206 -9.51 22.72 -5.44
N VAL A 207 -9.44 22.60 -6.77
CA VAL A 207 -10.38 21.79 -7.55
C VAL A 207 -10.05 20.32 -7.32
N ILE A 208 -11.05 19.56 -6.94
CA ILE A 208 -10.95 18.12 -6.71
C ILE A 208 -12.14 17.40 -7.34
N ALA A 209 -12.01 16.10 -7.60
CA ALA A 209 -13.09 15.18 -7.96
C ALA A 209 -12.88 13.84 -7.24
N PHE A 210 -13.93 13.02 -7.12
CA PHE A 210 -13.79 11.65 -6.66
C PHE A 210 -14.31 10.67 -7.70
N ILE A 211 -13.56 9.59 -7.86
CA ILE A 211 -13.95 8.43 -8.66
C ILE A 211 -13.91 7.17 -7.80
N GLU A 212 -14.53 6.11 -8.29
CA GLU A 212 -14.37 4.76 -7.77
C GLU A 212 -13.80 3.84 -8.85
N ASP A 213 -12.88 3.00 -8.44
CA ASP A 213 -12.31 1.96 -9.28
C ASP A 213 -13.24 0.72 -9.38
N PRO A 214 -12.84 -0.36 -10.10
CA PRO A 214 -13.67 -1.55 -10.27
C PRO A 214 -14.10 -2.25 -8.97
N ASP A 215 -13.30 -2.17 -7.91
CA ASP A 215 -13.54 -2.81 -6.62
C ASP A 215 -14.21 -1.84 -5.60
N GLY A 216 -14.31 -0.56 -5.95
CA GLY A 216 -14.94 0.48 -5.13
C GLY A 216 -13.96 1.32 -4.31
N TYR A 217 -12.65 1.17 -4.51
CA TYR A 217 -11.67 2.06 -3.89
C TYR A 217 -11.84 3.47 -4.45
N LYS A 218 -11.84 4.44 -3.55
CA LYS A 218 -11.97 5.84 -3.92
C LYS A 218 -10.62 6.41 -4.32
N PHE A 219 -10.62 7.19 -5.39
CA PHE A 219 -9.50 8.02 -5.78
C PHE A 219 -9.95 9.48 -5.79
N GLU A 220 -9.23 10.33 -5.05
CA GLU A 220 -9.35 11.78 -5.15
C GLU A 220 -8.45 12.26 -6.30
N LEU A 221 -9.04 12.96 -7.27
CA LEU A 221 -8.29 13.68 -8.30
C LEU A 221 -8.09 15.12 -7.82
N ILE A 222 -6.84 15.58 -7.78
CA ILE A 222 -6.48 16.87 -7.18
C ILE A 222 -5.82 17.74 -8.24
N GLU A 223 -6.40 18.90 -8.52
CA GLU A 223 -5.84 19.81 -9.51
C GLU A 223 -4.58 20.49 -8.95
N ARG A 224 -3.43 20.16 -9.54
CA ARG A 224 -2.11 20.71 -9.19
C ARG A 224 -1.29 20.90 -10.45
N GLY A 225 -0.30 21.79 -10.39
CA GLY A 225 0.72 21.87 -11.44
C GLY A 225 1.53 20.57 -11.55
N PRO A 226 2.42 20.47 -12.55
CA PRO A 226 3.28 19.31 -12.73
C PRO A 226 4.00 18.92 -11.43
N THR A 227 3.92 17.65 -11.05
CA THR A 227 4.54 17.10 -9.84
C THR A 227 5.40 15.89 -10.19
N PRO A 228 6.55 15.67 -9.51
CA PRO A 228 7.32 14.44 -9.67
C PRO A 228 6.58 13.20 -9.17
N GLU A 229 5.57 13.34 -8.32
CA GLU A 229 4.85 12.21 -7.73
C GLU A 229 3.32 12.39 -7.86
N PRO A 230 2.72 11.99 -9.00
CA PRO A 230 1.29 12.14 -9.19
C PRO A 230 0.46 11.29 -8.22
N LEU A 231 0.91 10.08 -7.84
CA LEU A 231 0.24 9.27 -6.82
C LEU A 231 0.62 9.79 -5.43
N CYS A 232 -0.07 10.84 -5.00
CA CYS A 232 0.42 11.74 -3.96
C CYS A 232 -0.18 11.52 -2.57
N GLN A 233 -1.21 10.67 -2.40
CA GLN A 233 -1.80 10.45 -1.08
C GLN A 233 -2.27 9.03 -0.85
N VAL A 234 -2.14 8.57 0.40
CA VAL A 234 -2.97 7.51 0.97
C VAL A 234 -3.71 8.09 2.16
N MET A 235 -5.04 8.07 2.13
CA MET A 235 -5.86 8.61 3.22
C MET A 235 -6.45 7.50 4.09
N LEU A 236 -6.17 7.57 5.39
CA LEU A 236 -6.67 6.65 6.40
C LEU A 236 -7.41 7.41 7.50
N ARG A 237 -8.56 6.87 7.93
CA ARG A 237 -9.27 7.41 9.08
C ARG A 237 -8.68 6.90 10.39
N VAL A 238 -8.63 7.78 11.38
CA VAL A 238 -8.09 7.51 12.72
C VAL A 238 -9.05 8.02 13.79
N GLY A 239 -9.04 7.36 14.95
CA GLY A 239 -9.91 7.66 16.07
C GLY A 239 -9.43 8.79 16.98
N ASP A 240 -8.15 9.13 16.90
CA ASP A 240 -7.51 10.21 17.65
C ASP A 240 -6.34 10.79 16.82
N LEU A 241 -6.54 11.99 16.27
CA LEU A 241 -5.57 12.58 15.35
C LEU A 241 -4.24 12.92 16.03
N ASP A 242 -4.27 13.42 17.27
CA ASP A 242 -3.06 13.84 17.96
C ASP A 242 -2.24 12.64 18.38
N ARG A 243 -2.88 11.54 18.83
CA ARG A 243 -2.20 10.27 19.07
C ARG A 243 -1.54 9.73 17.79
N SER A 244 -2.26 9.76 16.67
CA SER A 244 -1.72 9.26 15.40
C SER A 244 -0.56 10.12 14.91
N ILE A 245 -0.66 11.45 14.91
CA ILE A 245 0.45 12.36 14.55
C ILE A 245 1.69 12.03 15.40
N ASN A 246 1.54 11.99 16.73
CA ASN A 246 2.64 11.68 17.63
C ASN A 246 3.27 10.31 17.35
N PHE A 247 2.46 9.31 17.01
CA PHE A 247 2.95 8.00 16.63
C PHE A 247 3.78 8.04 15.35
N TYR A 248 3.27 8.64 14.27
CA TYR A 248 3.99 8.72 12.99
C TYR A 248 5.26 9.58 13.08
N GLU A 249 5.27 10.64 13.88
CA GLU A 249 6.48 11.42 14.14
C GLU A 249 7.55 10.60 14.87
N LYS A 250 7.18 9.91 15.96
CA LYS A 250 8.13 9.19 16.81
C LYS A 250 8.57 7.85 16.24
N ALA A 251 7.62 7.05 15.77
CA ALA A 251 7.87 5.69 15.32
C ALA A 251 8.42 5.66 13.88
N PHE A 252 7.91 6.53 13.01
CA PHE A 252 8.15 6.46 11.56
C PHE A 252 9.04 7.59 11.06
N GLY A 253 9.23 8.66 11.84
CA GLY A 253 10.05 9.81 11.45
C GLY A 253 9.39 10.73 10.44
N MET A 254 8.07 10.64 10.29
CA MET A 254 7.34 11.51 9.39
C MET A 254 7.25 12.92 9.99
N GLU A 255 7.29 13.93 9.13
CA GLU A 255 7.01 15.30 9.50
C GLU A 255 5.51 15.58 9.40
N LEU A 256 4.96 16.36 10.34
CA LEU A 256 3.65 16.96 10.19
C LEU A 256 3.74 18.13 9.20
N LEU A 257 3.38 17.86 7.94
CA LEU A 257 3.47 18.83 6.84
C LEU A 257 2.34 19.87 6.90
N ARG A 258 1.15 19.41 7.29
CA ARG A 258 -0.05 20.26 7.38
C ARG A 258 -1.05 19.68 8.35
N LYS A 259 -1.65 20.52 9.19
CA LYS A 259 -2.83 20.18 9.99
C LYS A 259 -3.93 21.19 9.71
N ARG A 260 -5.14 20.72 9.47
CA ARG A 260 -6.29 21.59 9.18
C ARG A 260 -7.54 21.08 9.86
N ASP A 261 -8.14 21.93 10.68
CA ASP A 261 -9.44 21.68 11.28
C ASP A 261 -10.57 22.24 10.43
N ASN A 262 -11.69 21.53 10.37
CA ASN A 262 -12.89 21.93 9.65
C ASN A 262 -14.15 21.70 10.51
N PRO A 263 -14.44 22.60 11.46
CA PRO A 263 -15.53 22.41 12.42
C PRO A 263 -16.91 22.43 11.78
N GLU A 264 -17.09 23.13 10.65
CA GLU A 264 -18.36 23.16 9.90
C GLU A 264 -18.75 21.76 9.41
N TYR A 265 -17.77 20.99 8.94
CA TYR A 265 -17.96 19.64 8.43
C TYR A 265 -17.53 18.54 9.42
N LYS A 266 -17.17 18.93 10.65
CA LYS A 266 -16.84 18.03 11.78
C LYS A 266 -15.72 17.04 11.49
N TYR A 267 -14.64 17.50 10.87
CA TYR A 267 -13.44 16.69 10.67
C TYR A 267 -12.16 17.53 10.80
N THR A 268 -11.06 16.86 11.13
CA THR A 268 -9.70 17.43 11.14
C THR A 268 -8.80 16.50 10.33
N ILE A 269 -7.90 17.07 9.52
CA ILE A 269 -6.91 16.31 8.75
C ILE A 269 -5.48 16.66 9.15
N ALA A 270 -4.59 15.69 8.99
CA ALA A 270 -3.14 15.87 9.06
C ALA A 270 -2.47 15.22 7.85
N MET A 271 -1.50 15.90 7.25
CA MET A 271 -0.64 15.36 6.20
C MET A 271 0.72 15.02 6.81
N MET A 272 1.09 13.75 6.76
CA MET A 272 2.35 13.21 7.28
C MET A 272 3.21 12.72 6.12
N GLY A 273 4.52 12.97 6.13
CA GLY A 273 5.40 12.47 5.06
C GLY A 273 6.89 12.70 5.31
N TYR A 274 7.70 12.36 4.30
CA TYR A 274 9.16 12.48 4.32
C TYR A 274 9.70 13.60 3.41
N GLY A 275 8.80 14.41 2.84
CA GLY A 275 9.14 15.48 1.92
C GLY A 275 7.96 16.43 1.70
N PRO A 276 8.16 17.51 0.91
CA PRO A 276 7.12 18.50 0.66
C PRO A 276 5.83 17.89 0.09
N GLU A 277 4.67 18.30 0.62
CA GLU A 277 3.33 17.75 0.26
C GLU A 277 3.01 17.85 -1.24
N ASP A 278 3.59 18.81 -1.96
CA ASP A 278 3.37 19.04 -3.39
C ASP A 278 4.31 18.22 -4.29
N LYS A 279 5.35 17.59 -3.71
CA LYS A 279 6.41 16.87 -4.43
C LYS A 279 6.59 15.42 -3.98
N SER A 280 5.82 14.97 -3.01
CA SER A 280 5.99 13.65 -2.41
C SER A 280 4.62 13.04 -2.09
N VAL A 281 4.57 11.72 -2.03
CA VAL A 281 3.43 11.02 -1.45
C VAL A 281 3.35 11.33 0.05
N VAL A 282 2.12 11.56 0.53
CA VAL A 282 1.84 11.79 1.94
C VAL A 282 0.80 10.78 2.47
N LEU A 283 0.89 10.52 3.76
CA LEU A 283 -0.16 9.86 4.51
C LEU A 283 -1.12 10.95 5.03
N GLU A 284 -2.34 10.96 4.50
CA GLU A 284 -3.41 11.81 5.03
C GLU A 284 -4.14 11.05 6.15
N LEU A 285 -4.18 11.64 7.34
CA LEU A 285 -4.93 11.13 8.48
C LEU A 285 -6.18 11.98 8.67
N THR A 286 -7.35 11.36 8.63
CA THR A 286 -8.63 12.04 8.86
C THR A 286 -9.27 11.59 10.17
N TYR A 287 -9.53 12.55 11.05
CA TYR A 287 -10.35 12.38 12.23
C TYR A 287 -11.73 13.00 11.99
N ASN A 288 -12.79 12.23 12.25
CA ASN A 288 -14.17 12.74 12.26
C ASN A 288 -14.62 12.90 13.71
N TYR A 289 -15.26 14.02 14.04
CA TYR A 289 -15.54 14.37 15.43
C TYR A 289 -16.39 13.30 16.12
N GLY A 290 -15.89 12.81 17.26
CA GLY A 290 -16.56 11.78 18.07
C GLY A 290 -16.53 10.37 17.49
N VAL A 291 -15.89 10.14 16.34
CA VAL A 291 -15.75 8.80 15.73
C VAL A 291 -14.37 8.25 16.05
N THR A 292 -14.32 7.26 16.94
CA THR A 292 -13.05 6.74 17.50
C THR A 292 -12.65 5.37 16.95
N GLN A 293 -13.51 4.72 16.17
CA GLN A 293 -13.27 3.39 15.63
C GLN A 293 -13.81 3.29 14.20
N TYR A 294 -13.09 2.52 13.38
CA TYR A 294 -13.47 2.22 12.02
C TYR A 294 -13.16 0.76 11.72
N ASP A 295 -14.01 0.14 10.92
CA ASP A 295 -13.74 -1.17 10.36
C ASP A 295 -12.62 -1.07 9.30
N LYS A 296 -11.63 -1.94 9.40
CA LYS A 296 -10.50 -2.00 8.45
C LYS A 296 -10.85 -2.75 7.18
N GLY A 297 -11.93 -3.53 7.20
CA GLY A 297 -12.24 -4.45 6.14
C GLY A 297 -11.13 -5.47 5.93
N ASN A 298 -11.06 -6.03 4.72
CA ASN A 298 -10.02 -6.96 4.30
C ASN A 298 -9.47 -6.64 2.90
N ALA A 299 -9.83 -5.50 2.30
CA ALA A 299 -9.39 -5.10 0.98
C ALA A 299 -8.01 -4.43 1.01
N TYR A 300 -7.88 -3.29 1.71
CA TYR A 300 -6.59 -2.65 2.00
C TYR A 300 -5.69 -3.59 2.83
N ALA A 301 -4.41 -3.68 2.50
CA ALA A 301 -3.46 -4.53 3.22
C ALA A 301 -2.48 -3.70 4.07
N GLN A 302 -1.63 -2.88 3.43
CA GLN A 302 -0.58 -2.13 4.11
C GLN A 302 0.05 -1.06 3.21
N ILE A 303 0.80 -0.14 3.82
CA ILE A 303 1.83 0.65 3.12
C ILE A 303 3.19 0.01 3.37
N ALA A 304 4.06 0.02 2.37
CA ALA A 304 5.48 -0.32 2.50
C ALA A 304 6.34 0.96 2.57
N ILE A 305 7.28 0.99 3.52
CA ILE A 305 8.22 2.10 3.73
C ILE A 305 9.65 1.56 3.73
N GLY A 306 10.51 2.16 2.91
CA GLY A 306 11.94 1.90 2.86
C GLY A 306 12.66 2.44 4.10
N THR A 307 13.72 1.76 4.52
CA THR A 307 14.59 2.14 5.64
C THR A 307 15.97 1.56 5.46
N ASP A 308 17.00 2.22 6.00
CA ASP A 308 18.36 1.68 5.96
C ASP A 308 18.57 0.58 7.02
N ASP A 309 17.70 0.49 8.04
CA ASP A 309 17.82 -0.52 9.09
C ASP A 309 16.45 -0.94 9.67
N VAL A 310 15.96 -2.10 9.23
CA VAL A 310 14.70 -2.67 9.74
C VAL A 310 14.76 -3.08 11.21
N TYR A 311 15.94 -3.35 11.77
CA TYR A 311 16.08 -3.75 13.17
C TYR A 311 15.93 -2.55 14.09
N LYS A 312 16.66 -1.46 13.81
CA LYS A 312 16.47 -0.19 14.53
C LYS A 312 15.05 0.35 14.37
N THR A 313 14.48 0.22 13.17
CA THR A 313 13.06 0.55 12.94
C THR A 313 12.15 -0.19 13.92
N ALA A 314 12.32 -1.50 14.04
CA ALA A 314 11.52 -2.33 14.92
C ALA A 314 11.68 -1.95 16.41
N GLU A 315 12.90 -1.60 16.84
CA GLU A 315 13.16 -1.12 18.19
C GLU A 315 12.41 0.19 18.48
N VAL A 316 12.47 1.16 17.57
CA VAL A 316 11.81 2.47 17.78
C VAL A 316 10.29 2.36 17.74
N ILE A 317 9.75 1.46 16.91
CA ILE A 317 8.30 1.16 16.92
C ILE A 317 7.88 0.62 18.28
N LYS A 318 8.64 -0.31 18.89
CA LYS A 318 8.35 -0.84 20.24
C LYS A 318 8.39 0.27 21.29
N MET A 319 9.36 1.18 21.20
CA MET A 319 9.48 2.33 22.11
C MET A 319 8.34 3.35 21.96
N SER A 320 7.72 3.40 20.78
CA SER A 320 6.65 4.35 20.44
C SER A 320 5.24 3.74 20.56
N GLU A 321 5.07 2.71 21.39
CA GLU A 321 3.80 2.00 21.63
C GLU A 321 3.20 1.29 20.39
N GLY A 322 3.98 1.14 19.32
CA GLY A 322 3.57 0.41 18.13
C GLY A 322 3.62 -1.10 18.34
N LYS A 323 2.68 -1.82 17.74
CA LYS A 323 2.63 -3.29 17.85
C LYS A 323 3.31 -3.92 16.66
N LEU A 324 4.44 -4.60 16.88
CA LEU A 324 5.01 -5.44 15.83
C LEU A 324 4.09 -6.62 15.51
N THR A 325 3.89 -6.85 14.22
CA THR A 325 3.24 -8.04 13.66
C THR A 325 4.22 -8.99 13.01
N ARG A 326 5.43 -8.49 12.71
CA ARG A 326 6.57 -9.30 12.29
C ARG A 326 7.85 -8.67 12.84
N GLU A 327 8.61 -9.46 13.58
CA GLU A 327 9.96 -9.09 14.05
C GLU A 327 10.91 -8.88 12.86
N PRO A 328 11.89 -7.98 12.98
CA PRO A 328 12.81 -7.65 11.89
C PRO A 328 13.63 -8.87 11.49
N GLY A 329 13.76 -9.10 10.19
CA GLY A 329 14.61 -10.16 9.68
C GLY A 329 14.39 -10.49 8.20
N PRO A 330 15.28 -11.30 7.61
CA PRO A 330 15.18 -11.71 6.22
C PRO A 330 13.92 -12.56 5.98
N LEU A 331 13.27 -12.34 4.85
CA LEU A 331 12.25 -13.25 4.34
C LEU A 331 12.90 -14.55 3.86
N PRO A 332 12.34 -15.73 4.20
CA PRO A 332 12.81 -17.00 3.66
C PRO A 332 12.80 -16.98 2.13
N GLY A 333 13.87 -17.50 1.51
CA GLY A 333 14.00 -17.63 0.06
C GLY A 333 14.61 -16.40 -0.63
N ILE A 334 14.07 -15.21 -0.38
CA ILE A 334 14.52 -13.96 -1.06
C ILE A 334 15.52 -13.14 -0.24
N ASN A 335 15.66 -13.43 1.06
CA ASN A 335 16.56 -12.75 2.01
C ASN A 335 16.31 -11.24 2.21
N THR A 336 15.29 -10.66 1.59
CA THR A 336 14.86 -9.28 1.83
C THR A 336 14.50 -9.07 3.28
N LYS A 337 15.22 -8.16 3.94
CA LYS A 337 14.98 -7.83 5.34
C LYS A 337 13.74 -6.96 5.45
N ILE A 338 12.79 -7.39 6.29
CA ILE A 338 11.57 -6.64 6.59
C ILE A 338 11.24 -6.65 8.08
N ALA A 339 10.49 -5.65 8.52
CA ALA A 339 9.73 -5.66 9.77
C ALA A 339 8.28 -5.24 9.48
N ALA A 340 7.31 -5.59 10.32
CA ALA A 340 5.94 -5.12 10.14
C ALA A 340 5.31 -4.73 11.46
N CYS A 341 4.47 -3.70 11.45
CA CYS A 341 3.77 -3.20 12.62
C CYS A 341 2.33 -2.80 12.32
N LEU A 342 1.57 -2.59 13.39
CA LEU A 342 0.31 -1.87 13.39
C LEU A 342 0.50 -0.53 14.10
N ASP A 343 -0.11 0.51 13.55
CA ASP A 343 -0.29 1.78 14.23
C ASP A 343 -1.33 1.67 15.38
N PRO A 344 -1.56 2.73 16.17
CA PRO A 344 -2.53 2.72 17.26
C PRO A 344 -3.98 2.42 16.84
N ASP A 345 -4.30 2.62 15.57
CA ASP A 345 -5.62 2.39 15.00
C ASP A 345 -5.73 1.03 14.30
N GLY A 346 -4.64 0.25 14.21
CA GLY A 346 -4.60 -1.07 13.57
C GLY A 346 -4.28 -1.05 12.08
N TRP A 347 -3.79 0.07 11.52
CA TRP A 347 -3.29 0.13 10.15
C TRP A 347 -1.92 -0.50 10.06
N LYS A 348 -1.74 -1.40 9.09
CA LYS A 348 -0.50 -2.14 8.90
C LYS A 348 0.49 -1.36 8.05
N THR A 349 1.75 -1.39 8.49
CA THR A 349 2.91 -0.92 7.72
C THR A 349 3.98 -2.00 7.69
N VAL A 350 4.61 -2.17 6.54
CA VAL A 350 5.79 -3.02 6.36
C VAL A 350 6.99 -2.13 6.09
N PHE A 351 8.04 -2.31 6.87
CA PHE A 351 9.33 -1.67 6.63
C PHE A 351 10.22 -2.62 5.87
N VAL A 352 10.82 -2.12 4.80
CA VAL A 352 11.67 -2.90 3.89
C VAL A 352 13.04 -2.26 3.84
N ASP A 353 14.09 -3.06 3.93
CA ASP A 353 15.45 -2.58 3.76
C ASP A 353 15.66 -1.99 2.36
N ASN A 354 16.15 -0.74 2.30
CA ASN A 354 16.30 0.01 1.05
C ASN A 354 17.18 -0.73 0.03
N ILE A 355 18.27 -1.34 0.48
CA ILE A 355 19.22 -2.04 -0.40
C ILE A 355 18.57 -3.32 -0.93
N ASP A 356 17.90 -4.08 -0.07
CA ASP A 356 17.25 -5.32 -0.50
C ASP A 356 16.04 -5.06 -1.42
N PHE A 357 15.28 -3.97 -1.18
CA PHE A 357 14.21 -3.56 -2.09
C PHE A 357 14.73 -3.32 -3.50
N LEU A 358 15.85 -2.62 -3.66
CA LEU A 358 16.45 -2.39 -4.98
C LEU A 358 16.90 -3.70 -5.66
N LYS A 359 17.46 -4.65 -4.89
CA LYS A 359 17.81 -5.98 -5.43
C LYS A 359 16.58 -6.73 -5.96
N GLU A 360 15.42 -6.59 -5.32
CA GLU A 360 14.19 -7.21 -5.83
C GLU A 360 13.77 -6.65 -7.18
N LEU A 361 14.01 -5.35 -7.43
CA LEU A 361 13.71 -4.72 -8.72
C LEU A 361 14.67 -5.16 -9.83
N GLU A 362 15.92 -5.51 -9.49
CA GLU A 362 16.92 -6.00 -10.46
C GLU A 362 16.74 -7.47 -10.88
N LEU A 363 16.01 -8.25 -10.08
CA LEU A 363 15.80 -9.68 -10.30
C LEU A 363 14.64 -10.00 -11.26
N LEU A 364 13.97 -8.98 -11.79
CA LEU A 364 12.79 -9.05 -12.66
C LEU A 364 13.06 -8.34 -13.98
#